data_AF-A0A7C3KRQ3-F1
#
_entry.id   AF-A0A7C3KRQ3-F1
#
_cell.length_a   1.000
_cell.length_b   1.000
_cell.length_c   1.000
_cell.angle_alpha   90.00
_cell.angle_beta   90.00
_cell.angle_gamma   90.00
#
_symmetry.space_group_name_H-M   'P 1'
#
loop_
_entity.id
_entity.type
_entity.pdbx_description
1 polymer ?
#
loop_
_entity_poly.entity_id
_entity_poly.type
_entity_poly.pdbx_seq_one_letter_code
_entity_poly.pdbx_strand_id
1 'polypeptide(L)'
;MNDIFPENTVGFVTGRDSLTIGFEPLELWNRLYQFSRMDTELARQAFELGKDSRDWKVVNAQNDIKTSGPQKGLIKNVAYRPLDYRFTYYTGNSRGLYSSPQNAIMQHMLKENIGLAVGRQGQVVGDEHLWNLAIITNNIVDFNLFYRGGELLFPLYLYPSADDKKKKTGLQSMILFEPEPEYDTAGKKPNIALKIFGMLEIAYKRKPTPEQILYYCYAVLYSNTYREKYAEFLKIDFPRIPFTSDYKLFLQLAELGEGLAQLHLLKAKTLNKPIVKYKGNGEDLIEKPRYDEDNTRVFINDKKHFDGITPEAWNYHIGGYQVLEKYLKDRKGRQMTDPATYCKIASAIAATIEIQKKLVRLFEKVEENIID
;
A
#
# COMPACT_ATOMS: atom_id res chain seq x y z
N MET A 1 11.67 5.32 10.77
CA MET A 1 11.40 4.68 9.45
C MET A 1 12.39 5.11 8.38
N ASN A 2 12.53 6.41 8.07
CA ASN A 2 13.42 6.90 7.02
C ASN A 2 14.91 6.51 7.22
N ASP A 3 15.36 6.40 8.48
CA ASP A 3 16.70 5.91 8.81
C ASP A 3 16.92 4.42 8.54
N ILE A 4 15.84 3.64 8.51
CA ILE A 4 15.89 2.19 8.29
C ILE A 4 15.86 1.92 6.80
N PHE A 5 14.93 2.56 6.08
CA PHE A 5 14.71 2.41 4.64
C PHE A 5 14.99 3.74 3.91
N PRO A 6 16.22 3.96 3.39
CA PRO A 6 16.63 5.27 2.88
C PRO A 6 15.93 5.69 1.58
N GLU A 7 15.67 4.76 0.67
CA GLU A 7 15.01 5.08 -0.61
C GLU A 7 13.50 4.98 -0.47
N ASN A 8 12.79 6.07 -0.75
CA ASN A 8 11.34 6.12 -0.65
C ASN A 8 10.78 7.33 -1.41
N THR A 9 9.47 7.34 -1.61
CA THR A 9 8.74 8.48 -2.17
C THR A 9 7.27 8.38 -1.83
N VAL A 10 6.53 9.47 -2.04
CA VAL A 10 5.06 9.47 -1.90
C VAL A 10 4.40 8.69 -3.04
N GLY A 11 3.13 8.33 -2.89
CA GLY A 11 2.37 7.71 -3.98
C GLY A 11 2.32 8.57 -5.25
N PHE A 12 2.00 7.93 -6.39
CA PHE A 12 1.89 8.64 -7.65
C PHE A 12 0.65 9.55 -7.66
N VAL A 13 0.70 10.60 -8.49
CA VAL A 13 -0.40 11.54 -8.69
C VAL A 13 -0.86 11.47 -10.13
N THR A 14 -2.07 10.97 -10.37
CA THR A 14 -2.67 10.95 -11.72
C THR A 14 -3.07 12.37 -12.14
N GLY A 15 -3.75 13.09 -11.24
CA GLY A 15 -4.46 14.34 -11.51
C GLY A 15 -5.89 14.14 -12.06
N ARG A 16 -6.23 12.94 -12.56
CA ARG A 16 -7.52 12.59 -13.17
C ARG A 16 -7.87 11.11 -12.91
N ASP A 17 -8.16 10.78 -11.65
CA ASP A 17 -8.40 9.38 -11.24
C ASP A 17 -9.52 8.70 -12.01
N SER A 18 -10.62 9.40 -12.31
CA SER A 18 -11.74 8.85 -13.08
C SER A 18 -11.34 8.34 -14.47
N LEU A 19 -10.30 8.92 -15.06
CA LEU A 19 -9.73 8.48 -16.33
C LEU A 19 -8.70 7.37 -16.10
N THR A 20 -7.76 7.55 -15.18
CA THR A 20 -6.54 6.75 -15.05
C THR A 20 -6.70 5.50 -14.18
N ILE A 21 -7.63 5.49 -13.23
CA ILE A 21 -7.86 4.40 -12.27
C ILE A 21 -9.19 3.71 -12.56
N GLY A 22 -9.19 2.37 -12.60
CA GLY A 22 -10.40 1.59 -12.89
C GLY A 22 -10.55 0.37 -11.99
N PHE A 23 -11.79 -0.10 -11.82
CA PHE A 23 -12.08 -1.32 -11.06
C PHE A 23 -11.80 -2.59 -11.86
N GLU A 24 -11.99 -2.54 -13.18
CA GLU A 24 -11.79 -3.67 -14.08
C GLU A 24 -10.73 -3.34 -15.14
N PRO A 25 -9.80 -4.25 -15.45
CA PRO A 25 -8.69 -3.98 -16.35
C PRO A 25 -9.17 -3.71 -17.78
N LEU A 26 -10.20 -4.43 -18.23
CA LEU A 26 -10.75 -4.25 -19.58
C LEU A 26 -11.54 -2.95 -19.73
N GLU A 27 -12.29 -2.55 -18.69
CA GLU A 27 -13.00 -1.27 -18.64
C GLU A 27 -11.99 -0.11 -18.77
N LEU A 28 -10.95 -0.13 -17.93
CA LEU A 28 -9.88 0.86 -17.96
C LEU A 28 -9.18 0.91 -19.32
N TRP A 29 -8.86 -0.26 -19.88
CA TRP A 29 -8.22 -0.37 -21.17
C TRP A 29 -9.05 0.28 -22.29
N ASN A 30 -10.33 -0.08 -22.39
CA ASN A 30 -11.23 0.45 -23.41
C ASN A 30 -11.40 1.96 -23.27
N ARG A 31 -11.54 2.45 -22.04
CA ARG A 31 -11.62 3.88 -21.73
C ARG A 31 -10.40 4.64 -22.24
N LEU A 32 -9.19 4.19 -21.90
CA LEU A 32 -7.94 4.84 -22.31
C LEU A 32 -7.69 4.72 -23.81
N TYR A 33 -8.07 3.60 -24.42
CA TYR A 33 -7.96 3.40 -25.85
C TYR A 33 -8.85 4.39 -26.63
N GLN A 34 -10.12 4.55 -26.21
CA GLN A 34 -11.04 5.55 -26.77
C GLN A 34 -10.51 6.96 -26.55
N PHE A 35 -10.15 7.30 -25.30
CA PHE A 35 -9.58 8.60 -24.93
C PHE A 35 -8.39 8.98 -25.81
N SER A 36 -7.45 8.06 -26.06
CA SER A 36 -6.25 8.35 -26.85
C SER A 36 -6.55 8.71 -28.32
N ARG A 37 -7.71 8.31 -28.86
CA ARG A 37 -8.07 8.47 -30.28
C ARG A 37 -9.09 9.56 -30.55
N MET A 38 -9.74 10.06 -29.52
CA MET A 38 -10.70 11.15 -29.65
C MET A 38 -9.97 12.48 -29.92
N ASP A 39 -10.68 13.40 -30.57
CA ASP A 39 -10.27 14.80 -30.58
C ASP A 39 -10.12 15.32 -29.13
N THR A 40 -9.17 16.22 -28.91
CA THR A 40 -8.81 16.70 -27.57
C THR A 40 -9.99 17.33 -26.84
N GLU A 41 -10.80 18.17 -27.50
CA GLU A 41 -11.91 18.84 -26.83
C GLU A 41 -13.12 17.92 -26.69
N LEU A 42 -13.35 17.03 -27.65
CA LEU A 42 -14.36 15.97 -27.50
C LEU A 42 -14.02 15.03 -26.33
N ALA A 43 -12.74 14.64 -26.19
CA ALA A 43 -12.27 13.82 -25.07
C ALA A 43 -12.44 14.54 -23.73
N ARG A 44 -12.13 15.85 -23.68
CA ARG A 44 -12.32 16.67 -22.48
C ARG A 44 -13.76 16.66 -21.99
N GLN A 45 -14.72 16.79 -22.92
CA GLN A 45 -16.15 16.75 -22.61
C GLN A 45 -16.59 15.33 -22.22
N ALA A 46 -16.27 14.33 -23.04
CA ALA A 46 -16.73 12.95 -22.85
C ALA A 46 -16.27 12.30 -21.53
N PHE A 47 -15.09 12.68 -21.02
CA PHE A 47 -14.53 12.17 -19.77
C PHE A 47 -14.54 13.21 -18.63
N GLU A 48 -15.25 14.33 -18.81
CA GLU A 48 -15.43 15.37 -17.78
C GLU A 48 -14.10 15.86 -17.17
N LEU A 49 -13.08 16.06 -18.00
CA LEU A 49 -11.68 16.25 -17.54
C LEU A 49 -11.39 17.67 -17.02
N GLY A 50 -12.36 18.58 -17.09
CA GLY A 50 -12.22 19.98 -16.70
C GLY A 50 -11.14 20.72 -17.51
N LYS A 51 -10.62 21.82 -16.96
CA LYS A 51 -9.53 22.60 -17.57
C LYS A 51 -8.17 21.94 -17.36
N ASP A 52 -7.26 22.17 -18.30
CA ASP A 52 -5.86 21.79 -18.14
C ASP A 52 -5.22 22.50 -16.94
N SER A 53 -4.24 21.84 -16.32
CA SER A 53 -3.41 22.38 -15.25
C SER A 53 -1.96 22.52 -15.71
N ARG A 54 -1.10 23.06 -14.84
CA ARG A 54 0.34 23.17 -15.11
C ARG A 54 0.96 21.80 -15.40
N ASP A 55 0.59 20.79 -14.62
CA ASP A 55 1.23 19.47 -14.62
C ASP A 55 0.39 18.39 -15.32
N TRP A 56 -0.82 18.70 -15.81
CA TRP A 56 -1.67 17.77 -16.54
C TRP A 56 -2.45 18.44 -17.69
N LYS A 57 -2.31 17.90 -18.91
CA LYS A 57 -2.98 18.39 -20.12
C LYS A 57 -3.53 17.23 -20.93
N VAL A 58 -4.72 17.38 -21.51
CA VAL A 58 -5.37 16.32 -22.31
C VAL A 58 -4.47 15.85 -23.45
N VAL A 59 -3.90 16.79 -24.23
CA VAL A 59 -3.02 16.49 -25.36
C VAL A 59 -1.80 15.67 -24.92
N ASN A 60 -1.19 16.02 -23.80
CA ASN A 60 -0.02 15.32 -23.28
C ASN A 60 -0.38 13.90 -22.83
N ALA A 61 -1.51 13.73 -22.13
CA ALA A 61 -1.98 12.42 -21.70
C ALA A 61 -2.30 11.51 -22.89
N GLN A 62 -2.97 12.03 -23.93
CA GLN A 62 -3.22 11.29 -25.17
C GLN A 62 -1.91 10.89 -25.86
N ASN A 63 -0.95 11.81 -25.96
CA ASN A 63 0.35 11.54 -26.57
C ASN A 63 1.14 10.49 -25.79
N ASP A 64 1.16 10.56 -24.45
CA ASP A 64 1.84 9.59 -23.60
C ASP A 64 1.32 8.16 -23.82
N ILE A 65 -0.01 7.99 -23.93
CA ILE A 65 -0.62 6.69 -24.24
C ILE A 65 -0.20 6.19 -25.63
N LYS A 66 -0.18 7.09 -26.64
CA LYS A 66 0.22 6.74 -28.01
C LYS A 66 1.69 6.34 -28.09
N THR A 67 2.59 7.09 -27.45
CA THR A 67 4.04 6.89 -27.53
C THR A 67 4.54 5.75 -26.66
N SER A 68 3.94 5.55 -25.48
CA SER A 68 4.23 4.37 -24.63
C SER A 68 3.77 3.06 -25.26
N GLY A 69 3.03 3.17 -26.37
CA GLY A 69 2.42 2.10 -27.12
C GLY A 69 1.19 1.61 -26.35
N PRO A 70 -0.01 1.55 -26.96
CA PRO A 70 -1.17 0.95 -26.32
C PRO A 70 -0.94 -0.57 -26.16
N GLN A 71 -0.15 -0.94 -25.17
CA GLN A 71 0.19 -2.29 -24.79
C GLN A 71 -0.56 -2.64 -23.50
N LYS A 72 -1.38 -3.69 -23.53
CA LYS A 72 -2.10 -4.17 -22.35
C LYS A 72 -1.16 -4.52 -21.18
N GLY A 73 0.12 -4.81 -21.45
CA GLY A 73 1.14 -5.10 -20.43
C GLY A 73 1.44 -3.95 -19.47
N LEU A 74 1.02 -2.72 -19.78
CA LEU A 74 1.13 -1.56 -18.90
C LEU A 74 -0.07 -1.39 -17.94
N ILE A 75 -1.09 -2.24 -18.04
CA ILE A 75 -2.12 -2.34 -17.00
C ILE A 75 -1.50 -3.02 -15.77
N LYS A 76 -1.47 -2.30 -14.66
CA LYS A 76 -0.89 -2.73 -13.38
C LYS A 76 -1.91 -2.62 -12.26
N ASN A 77 -1.74 -3.47 -11.26
CA ASN A 77 -2.45 -3.32 -10.00
C ASN A 77 -1.89 -2.10 -9.25
N VAL A 78 -2.77 -1.38 -8.58
CA VAL A 78 -2.43 -0.26 -7.68
C VAL A 78 -3.13 -0.50 -6.34
N ALA A 79 -2.41 -0.29 -5.24
CA ALA A 79 -3.06 -0.08 -3.95
C ALA A 79 -3.63 1.35 -3.94
N TYR A 80 -4.92 1.47 -4.23
CA TYR A 80 -5.57 2.77 -4.34
C TYR A 80 -5.95 3.28 -2.95
N ARG A 81 -6.58 2.45 -2.13
CA ARG A 81 -6.84 2.69 -0.70
C ARG A 81 -6.43 1.44 0.09
N PRO A 82 -6.38 1.47 1.43
CA PRO A 82 -5.92 0.32 2.21
C PRO A 82 -6.83 -0.88 1.95
N LEU A 83 -6.25 -1.99 1.50
CA LEU A 83 -6.97 -3.21 1.07
C LEU A 83 -7.96 -3.03 -0.11
N ASP A 84 -7.96 -1.88 -0.79
CA ASP A 84 -8.70 -1.64 -2.03
C ASP A 84 -7.73 -1.54 -3.21
N TYR A 85 -7.55 -2.68 -3.89
CA TYR A 85 -6.72 -2.78 -5.08
C TYR A 85 -7.55 -2.49 -6.34
N ARG A 86 -7.00 -1.64 -7.21
CA ARG A 86 -7.59 -1.25 -8.48
C ARG A 86 -6.59 -1.44 -9.60
N PHE A 87 -6.97 -1.07 -10.81
CA PHE A 87 -6.11 -1.10 -11.98
C PHE A 87 -5.76 0.31 -12.43
N THR A 88 -4.56 0.45 -12.98
CA THR A 88 -4.10 1.67 -13.63
C THR A 88 -3.26 1.32 -14.86
N TYR A 89 -3.14 2.25 -15.81
CA TYR A 89 -2.25 2.11 -16.95
C TYR A 89 -0.96 2.90 -16.70
N TYR A 90 0.07 2.24 -16.19
CA TYR A 90 1.25 2.93 -15.68
C TYR A 90 2.33 3.12 -16.76
N THR A 91 2.46 4.33 -17.28
CA THR A 91 3.47 4.71 -18.29
C THR A 91 4.83 5.07 -17.67
N GLY A 92 4.83 5.51 -16.41
CA GLY A 92 6.04 6.01 -15.74
C GLY A 92 6.50 7.40 -16.21
N ASN A 93 5.77 8.04 -17.13
CA ASN A 93 6.13 9.34 -17.71
C ASN A 93 5.46 10.49 -16.92
N SER A 94 6.25 11.52 -16.64
CA SER A 94 5.79 12.72 -15.94
C SER A 94 5.13 13.70 -16.90
N ARG A 95 4.11 14.43 -16.42
CA ARG A 95 3.28 15.37 -17.20
C ARG A 95 2.64 14.77 -18.46
N GLY A 96 2.40 13.46 -18.42
CA GLY A 96 1.70 12.68 -19.44
C GLY A 96 0.34 12.24 -18.91
N LEU A 97 0.09 10.92 -18.88
CA LEU A 97 -1.10 10.36 -18.24
C LEU A 97 -1.12 10.61 -16.71
N TYR A 98 0.08 10.76 -16.13
CA TYR A 98 0.29 11.10 -14.73
C TYR A 98 0.86 12.52 -14.59
N SER A 99 0.40 13.23 -13.56
CA SER A 99 1.02 14.49 -13.13
C SER A 99 2.39 14.23 -12.52
N SER A 100 2.50 13.24 -11.63
CA SER A 100 3.77 12.74 -11.11
C SER A 100 3.72 11.21 -10.92
N PRO A 101 4.41 10.42 -11.76
CA PRO A 101 4.36 8.97 -11.68
C PRO A 101 5.23 8.38 -10.56
N GLN A 102 6.14 9.18 -9.97
CA GLN A 102 7.07 8.72 -8.92
C GLN A 102 7.92 7.53 -9.34
N ASN A 103 8.32 7.52 -10.62
CA ASN A 103 8.95 6.38 -11.27
C ASN A 103 10.27 5.94 -10.64
N ALA A 104 10.98 6.85 -9.96
CA ALA A 104 12.21 6.53 -9.23
C ALA A 104 12.03 5.34 -8.27
N ILE A 105 10.88 5.26 -7.57
CA ILE A 105 10.57 4.18 -6.63
C ILE A 105 9.52 3.21 -7.20
N MET A 106 8.49 3.71 -7.89
CA MET A 106 7.40 2.86 -8.38
C MET A 106 7.90 1.77 -9.32
N GLN A 107 8.98 2.01 -10.09
CA GLN A 107 9.62 0.99 -10.92
C GLN A 107 10.05 -0.26 -10.16
N HIS A 108 10.44 -0.13 -8.88
CA HIS A 108 10.83 -1.25 -8.04
C HIS A 108 9.63 -2.08 -7.58
N MET A 109 8.46 -1.46 -7.49
CA MET A 109 7.19 -2.11 -7.15
C MET A 109 6.46 -2.72 -8.36
N LEU A 110 6.95 -2.47 -9.58
CA LEU A 110 6.48 -3.15 -10.80
C LEU A 110 7.08 -4.56 -10.98
N LYS A 111 8.05 -4.92 -10.13
CA LYS A 111 8.65 -6.26 -10.04
C LYS A 111 8.18 -6.94 -8.75
N GLU A 112 8.56 -8.20 -8.55
CA GLU A 112 8.24 -8.91 -7.31
C GLU A 112 8.90 -8.24 -6.11
N ASN A 113 8.11 -7.49 -5.34
CA ASN A 113 8.62 -6.71 -4.23
C ASN A 113 7.55 -6.58 -3.13
N ILE A 114 7.99 -6.16 -1.96
CA ILE A 114 7.13 -5.78 -0.84
C ILE A 114 7.52 -4.37 -0.45
N GLY A 115 6.55 -3.48 -0.34
CA GLY A 115 6.73 -2.11 0.11
C GLY A 115 5.93 -1.88 1.39
N LEU A 116 6.50 -1.10 2.30
CA LEU A 116 5.81 -0.61 3.48
C LEU A 116 5.43 0.85 3.23
N ALA A 117 4.14 1.15 3.24
CA ALA A 117 3.64 2.52 3.18
C ALA A 117 3.42 3.04 4.60
N VAL A 118 4.03 4.19 4.93
CA VAL A 118 3.94 4.82 6.26
C VAL A 118 3.65 6.30 6.15
N GLY A 119 2.67 6.80 6.91
CA GLY A 119 2.39 8.23 7.01
C GLY A 119 3.36 8.92 7.97
N ARG A 120 3.82 10.12 7.60
CA ARG A 120 4.75 10.91 8.42
C ARG A 120 4.08 11.62 9.60
N GLN A 121 2.94 12.25 9.35
CA GLN A 121 2.28 13.13 10.33
C GLN A 121 0.92 12.55 10.70
N GLY A 122 0.82 11.97 11.89
CA GLY A 122 -0.40 11.35 12.42
C GLY A 122 -1.57 12.30 12.65
N GLN A 123 -1.35 13.62 12.70
CA GLN A 123 -2.44 14.63 12.84
C GLN A 123 -3.54 14.48 11.78
N VAL A 124 -3.22 13.84 10.65
CA VAL A 124 -4.13 13.56 9.54
C VAL A 124 -5.24 12.56 9.91
N VAL A 125 -5.03 11.70 10.92
CA VAL A 125 -5.99 10.66 11.35
C VAL A 125 -7.08 11.21 12.27
N GLY A 126 -6.89 12.42 12.82
CA GLY A 126 -7.74 12.97 13.89
C GLY A 126 -7.37 12.43 15.27
N ASP A 127 -7.77 13.13 16.33
CA ASP A 127 -7.43 12.76 17.72
C ASP A 127 -8.29 11.59 18.27
N GLU A 128 -9.31 11.16 17.52
CA GLU A 128 -10.28 10.13 17.94
C GLU A 128 -9.77 8.69 17.76
N HIS A 129 -8.62 8.50 17.09
CA HIS A 129 -8.09 7.19 16.77
C HIS A 129 -6.60 7.08 17.08
N LEU A 130 -6.17 5.88 17.48
CA LEU A 130 -4.75 5.55 17.51
C LEU A 130 -4.15 5.67 16.12
N TRP A 131 -2.87 6.02 16.07
CA TRP A 131 -2.12 6.10 14.82
C TRP A 131 -2.26 4.80 14.01
N ASN A 132 -2.68 4.91 12.75
CA ASN A 132 -3.01 3.77 11.89
C ASN A 132 -2.46 3.93 10.46
N LEU A 133 -1.43 4.75 10.30
CA LEU A 133 -0.84 5.11 9.00
C LEU A 133 0.26 4.14 8.58
N ALA A 134 0.00 2.83 8.63
CA ALA A 134 0.93 1.79 8.15
C ALA A 134 0.22 0.66 7.41
N ILE A 135 0.66 0.37 6.19
CA ILE A 135 0.21 -0.82 5.46
C ILE A 135 1.31 -1.37 4.55
N ILE A 136 1.38 -2.69 4.41
CA ILE A 136 2.24 -3.35 3.42
C ILE A 136 1.48 -3.52 2.10
N THR A 137 2.20 -3.41 0.99
CA THR A 137 1.69 -3.64 -0.37
C THR A 137 2.75 -4.32 -1.24
N ASN A 138 2.32 -5.04 -2.26
CA ASN A 138 3.18 -5.55 -3.33
C ASN A 138 2.90 -4.86 -4.68
N ASN A 139 2.22 -3.72 -4.65
CA ASN A 139 1.82 -2.93 -5.81
C ASN A 139 2.33 -1.49 -5.68
N ILE A 140 2.35 -0.76 -6.81
CA ILE A 140 2.48 0.69 -6.80
C ILE A 140 1.31 1.33 -6.02
N VAL A 141 1.52 2.53 -5.48
CA VAL A 141 0.53 3.19 -4.61
C VAL A 141 0.12 4.56 -5.14
N ASP A 142 -1.16 4.87 -4.98
CA ASP A 142 -1.72 6.20 -5.21
C ASP A 142 -1.32 7.15 -4.07
N PHE A 143 -1.09 8.43 -4.37
CA PHE A 143 -0.74 9.46 -3.38
C PHE A 143 -1.76 9.61 -2.25
N ASN A 144 -3.02 9.24 -2.49
CA ASN A 144 -4.08 9.28 -1.49
C ASN A 144 -4.39 7.87 -0.95
N LEU A 145 -3.38 6.98 -0.89
CA LEU A 145 -3.51 5.67 -0.25
C LEU A 145 -4.06 5.84 1.17
N PHE A 146 -3.54 6.82 1.91
CA PHE A 146 -4.14 7.25 3.17
C PHE A 146 -5.03 8.48 2.98
N TYR A 147 -5.94 8.71 3.92
CA TYR A 147 -6.78 9.90 3.95
C TYR A 147 -5.89 11.15 3.97
N ARG A 148 -6.17 12.11 3.07
CA ARG A 148 -5.35 13.32 2.80
C ARG A 148 -3.94 13.07 2.23
N GLY A 149 -3.59 11.81 1.94
CA GLY A 149 -2.34 11.43 1.28
C GLY A 149 -1.07 11.70 2.09
N GLY A 150 0.07 11.67 1.40
CA GLY A 150 1.38 11.97 1.99
C GLY A 150 2.02 10.79 2.72
N GLU A 151 1.55 9.56 2.49
CA GLU A 151 2.32 8.37 2.83
C GLU A 151 3.65 8.35 2.08
N LEU A 152 4.69 7.78 2.68
CA LEU A 152 5.90 7.39 1.98
C LEU A 152 5.89 5.86 1.81
N LEU A 153 6.15 5.43 0.58
CA LEU A 153 6.36 4.04 0.21
C LEU A 153 7.84 3.70 0.29
N PHE A 154 8.16 2.75 1.15
CA PHE A 154 9.50 2.19 1.34
C PHE A 154 9.55 0.80 0.69
N PRO A 155 10.06 0.64 -0.56
CA PRO A 155 10.25 -0.69 -1.15
C PRO A 155 11.31 -1.46 -0.36
N LEU A 156 11.13 -2.76 -0.15
CA LEU A 156 12.12 -3.61 0.52
C LEU A 156 13.35 -3.81 -0.36
N TYR A 157 13.13 -3.94 -1.67
CA TYR A 157 14.19 -4.19 -2.64
C TYR A 157 14.28 -3.08 -3.69
N LEU A 158 15.51 -2.75 -4.07
CA LEU A 158 15.84 -1.86 -5.18
C LEU A 158 16.36 -2.70 -6.34
N TYR A 159 16.05 -2.24 -7.55
CA TYR A 159 16.45 -2.90 -8.79
C TYR A 159 17.24 -1.94 -9.67
N PRO A 160 18.15 -2.44 -10.51
CA PRO A 160 18.89 -1.60 -11.45
C PRO A 160 17.94 -0.80 -12.33
N SER A 161 18.09 0.52 -12.31
CA SER A 161 17.38 1.45 -13.18
C SER A 161 18.08 1.56 -14.54
N ALA A 162 17.39 2.12 -15.53
CA ALA A 162 18.02 2.43 -16.82
C ALA A 162 19.15 3.46 -16.67
N ASP A 163 19.08 4.33 -15.66
CA ASP A 163 20.09 5.34 -15.38
C ASP A 163 21.35 4.71 -14.75
N ASP A 164 21.20 3.68 -13.92
CA ASP A 164 22.35 2.89 -13.43
C ASP A 164 23.11 2.21 -14.56
N LYS A 165 22.41 1.82 -15.64
CA LYS A 165 23.03 1.25 -16.84
C LYS A 165 23.73 2.32 -17.70
N LYS A 166 23.23 3.55 -17.73
CA LYS A 166 23.88 4.68 -18.44
C LYS A 166 25.12 5.20 -17.70
N LYS A 167 25.11 5.20 -16.36
CA LYS A 167 26.31 5.49 -15.55
C LYS A 167 27.46 4.51 -15.85
N LYS A 168 27.16 3.27 -16.22
CA LYS A 168 28.15 2.26 -16.66
C LYS A 168 28.81 2.55 -18.02
N THR A 169 28.26 3.45 -18.85
CA THR A 169 28.77 3.74 -20.20
C THR A 169 29.28 5.17 -20.41
N GLY A 170 29.13 6.06 -19.42
CA GLY A 170 29.59 7.45 -19.45
C GLY A 170 30.87 7.71 -18.65
N LEU A 171 31.33 8.97 -18.66
CA LEU A 171 32.56 9.53 -18.04
C LEU A 171 32.80 9.19 -16.54
N GLN A 172 31.84 8.54 -15.87
CA GLN A 172 31.95 8.04 -14.49
C GLN A 172 32.83 6.80 -14.34
N SER A 173 33.25 6.16 -15.43
CA SER A 173 34.35 5.18 -15.40
C SER A 173 35.70 5.77 -14.91
N MET A 174 35.79 7.10 -14.75
CA MET A 174 36.96 7.78 -14.17
C MET A 174 36.80 8.23 -12.71
N ILE A 175 35.63 8.05 -12.07
CA ILE A 175 35.45 8.36 -10.64
C ILE A 175 35.65 7.07 -9.83
N LEU A 176 36.89 6.84 -9.39
CA LEU A 176 37.36 5.60 -8.75
C LEU A 176 36.79 5.32 -7.33
N PHE A 177 35.83 6.11 -6.84
CA PHE A 177 35.44 6.14 -5.41
C PHE A 177 33.94 6.15 -5.10
N GLU A 178 33.05 5.95 -6.09
CA GLU A 178 31.65 5.62 -5.75
C GLU A 178 31.54 4.11 -5.51
N PRO A 179 31.17 3.64 -4.31
CA PRO A 179 30.97 2.21 -4.07
C PRO A 179 29.82 1.72 -4.96
N GLU A 180 30.11 0.74 -5.81
CA GLU A 180 29.11 0.16 -6.69
C GLU A 180 27.94 -0.42 -5.87
N PRO A 181 26.69 -0.25 -6.31
CA PRO A 181 25.57 -0.94 -5.68
C PRO A 181 25.74 -2.46 -5.83
N GLU A 182 26.05 -3.13 -4.73
CA GLU A 182 26.04 -4.60 -4.66
C GLU A 182 24.60 -5.12 -4.80
N TYR A 183 24.26 -5.56 -5.99
CA TYR A 183 23.05 -6.34 -6.26
C TYR A 183 23.35 -7.82 -6.00
N ASP A 184 22.39 -8.53 -5.41
CA ASP A 184 22.48 -9.98 -5.21
C ASP A 184 22.45 -10.75 -6.55
N THR A 185 22.57 -12.07 -6.48
CA THR A 185 22.49 -12.96 -7.67
C THR A 185 21.16 -12.88 -8.41
N ALA A 186 20.10 -12.37 -7.76
CA ALA A 186 18.79 -12.10 -8.37
C ALA A 186 18.68 -10.68 -8.94
N GLY A 187 19.76 -9.88 -8.89
CA GLY A 187 19.81 -8.53 -9.41
C GLY A 187 19.01 -7.53 -8.58
N LYS A 188 18.86 -7.74 -7.27
CA LYS A 188 18.18 -6.82 -6.34
C LYS A 188 19.05 -6.49 -5.13
N LYS A 189 18.84 -5.31 -4.53
CA LYS A 189 19.55 -4.84 -3.35
C LYS A 189 18.55 -4.50 -2.23
N PRO A 190 18.75 -4.93 -0.98
CA PRO A 190 17.90 -4.51 0.13
C PRO A 190 17.98 -2.99 0.35
N ASN A 191 16.83 -2.35 0.47
CA ASN A 191 16.69 -0.95 0.84
C ASN A 191 16.76 -0.78 2.37
N ILE A 192 17.80 -1.31 3.00
CA ILE A 192 18.00 -1.22 4.45
C ILE A 192 19.36 -0.59 4.70
N ALA A 193 19.40 0.45 5.54
CA ALA A 193 20.63 1.16 5.83
C ALA A 193 21.67 0.21 6.48
N LEU A 194 22.92 0.30 6.02
CA LEU A 194 24.01 -0.57 6.50
C LEU A 194 24.21 -0.48 8.02
N LYS A 195 23.97 0.70 8.61
CA LYS A 195 24.00 0.91 10.08
C LYS A 195 23.04 -0.02 10.82
N ILE A 196 21.86 -0.27 10.25
CA ILE A 196 20.85 -1.15 10.86
C ILE A 196 21.33 -2.60 10.78
N PHE A 197 21.85 -3.04 9.63
CA PHE A 197 22.43 -4.38 9.55
C PHE A 197 23.56 -4.58 10.55
N GLY A 198 24.51 -3.64 10.63
CA GLY A 198 25.63 -3.74 11.57
C GLY A 198 25.17 -3.79 13.03
N MET A 199 24.24 -2.89 13.42
CA MET A 199 23.68 -2.87 14.77
C MET A 199 23.00 -4.19 15.13
N LEU A 200 22.14 -4.72 14.26
CA LEU A 200 21.42 -5.97 14.50
C LEU A 200 22.34 -7.20 14.47
N GLU A 201 23.36 -7.19 13.60
CA GLU A 201 24.34 -8.28 13.51
C GLU A 201 25.18 -8.39 14.78
N ILE A 202 25.59 -7.26 15.35
CA ILE A 202 26.29 -7.20 16.65
C ILE A 202 25.37 -7.70 17.77
N ALA A 203 24.14 -7.18 17.86
CA ALA A 203 23.21 -7.53 18.94
C ALA A 203 22.85 -9.01 18.94
N TYR A 204 22.59 -9.60 17.77
CA TYR A 204 22.10 -10.97 17.64
C TYR A 204 23.19 -12.00 17.36
N LYS A 205 24.43 -11.55 17.11
CA LYS A 205 25.56 -12.38 16.67
C LYS A 205 25.26 -13.17 15.38
N ARG A 206 24.40 -12.60 14.53
CA ARG A 206 23.93 -13.15 13.25
C ARG A 206 23.22 -12.05 12.47
N LYS A 207 23.22 -12.15 11.16
CA LYS A 207 22.56 -11.17 10.28
C LYS A 207 21.10 -11.57 10.00
N PRO A 208 20.09 -10.78 10.45
CA PRO A 208 18.70 -11.01 10.07
C PRO A 208 18.48 -10.78 8.57
N THR A 209 17.47 -11.44 8.00
CA THR A 209 17.09 -11.20 6.61
C THR A 209 16.38 -9.84 6.45
N PRO A 210 16.39 -9.24 5.26
CA PRO A 210 15.63 -8.01 5.00
C PRO A 210 14.14 -8.15 5.35
N GLU A 211 13.53 -9.29 5.03
CA GLU A 211 12.14 -9.60 5.34
C GLU A 211 11.89 -9.62 6.85
N GLN A 212 12.77 -10.26 7.64
CA GLN A 212 12.63 -10.29 9.09
C GLN A 212 12.64 -8.88 9.69
N ILE A 213 13.52 -8.00 9.19
CA ILE A 213 13.58 -6.59 9.64
C ILE A 213 12.29 -5.86 9.26
N LEU A 214 11.83 -6.01 8.03
CA LEU A 214 10.57 -5.41 7.55
C LEU A 214 9.38 -5.85 8.39
N TYR A 215 9.23 -7.16 8.61
CA TYR A 215 8.12 -7.73 9.34
C TYR A 215 8.19 -7.38 10.83
N TYR A 216 9.37 -7.33 11.43
CA TYR A 216 9.54 -6.81 12.78
C TYR A 216 9.05 -5.35 12.89
N CYS A 217 9.48 -4.47 11.97
CA CYS A 217 8.99 -3.10 11.92
C CYS A 217 7.46 -3.08 11.79
N TYR A 218 6.89 -3.93 10.94
CA TYR A 218 5.46 -3.99 10.71
C TYR A 218 4.67 -4.45 11.95
N ALA A 219 5.19 -5.45 12.68
CA ALA A 219 4.62 -5.90 13.94
C ALA A 219 4.61 -4.79 15.01
N VAL A 220 5.72 -4.05 15.16
CA VAL A 220 5.80 -2.91 16.07
C VAL A 220 4.76 -1.84 15.70
N LEU A 221 4.65 -1.51 14.41
CA LEU A 221 3.68 -0.53 13.91
C LEU A 221 2.22 -0.97 14.08
N TYR A 222 1.95 -2.25 14.33
CA TYR A 222 0.62 -2.80 14.63
C TYR A 222 0.39 -3.11 16.11
N SER A 223 1.38 -2.91 16.98
CA SER A 223 1.18 -2.99 18.42
C SER A 223 0.38 -1.77 18.91
N ASN A 224 -0.77 -2.00 19.54
CA ASN A 224 -1.55 -0.93 20.13
C ASN A 224 -0.81 -0.28 21.32
N THR A 225 -0.07 -1.07 22.11
CA THR A 225 0.79 -0.58 23.18
C THR A 225 1.83 0.42 22.64
N TYR A 226 2.45 0.12 21.50
CA TYR A 226 3.37 1.05 20.84
C TYR A 226 2.66 2.34 20.39
N ARG A 227 1.51 2.20 19.72
CA ARG A 227 0.75 3.34 19.19
C ARG A 227 0.25 4.27 20.29
N GLU A 228 -0.17 3.73 21.42
CA GLU A 228 -0.60 4.48 22.61
C GLU A 228 0.57 5.18 23.28
N LYS A 229 1.65 4.44 23.57
CA LYS A 229 2.80 4.97 24.30
C LYS A 229 3.51 6.10 23.54
N TYR A 230 3.64 5.96 22.23
CA TYR A 230 4.36 6.92 21.38
C TYR A 230 3.42 7.84 20.60
N ALA A 231 2.14 7.96 20.98
CA ALA A 231 1.12 8.71 20.25
C ALA A 231 1.56 10.15 19.90
N GLU A 232 2.11 10.89 20.86
CA GLU A 232 2.55 12.27 20.65
C GLU A 232 3.70 12.38 19.63
N PHE A 233 4.63 11.41 19.62
CA PHE A 233 5.70 11.37 18.62
C PHE A 233 5.16 10.99 17.23
N LEU A 234 4.25 10.01 17.18
CA LEU A 234 3.63 9.52 15.94
C LEU A 234 2.75 10.58 15.26
N LYS A 235 2.28 11.59 16.00
CA LYS A 235 1.56 12.74 15.42
C LYS A 235 2.48 13.67 14.63
N ILE A 236 3.75 13.79 15.01
CA ILE A 236 4.65 14.85 14.57
C ILE A 236 5.62 14.37 13.47
N ASP A 237 6.13 13.14 13.58
CA ASP A 237 7.15 12.63 12.67
C ASP A 237 7.06 11.10 12.47
N PHE A 238 7.94 10.57 11.62
CA PHE A 238 7.98 9.14 11.33
C PHE A 238 8.09 8.27 12.58
N PRO A 239 7.42 7.10 12.59
CA PRO A 239 7.61 6.11 13.63
C PRO A 239 9.09 5.74 13.81
N ARG A 240 9.53 5.76 15.07
CA ARG A 240 10.84 5.22 15.48
C ARG A 240 10.61 3.80 15.97
N ILE A 241 11.36 2.86 15.42
CA ILE A 241 11.18 1.43 15.72
C ILE A 241 12.21 1.04 16.78
N PRO A 242 11.80 0.73 18.03
CA PRO A 242 12.70 0.13 19.01
C PRO A 242 13.01 -1.31 18.58
N PHE A 243 14.29 -1.63 18.42
CA PHE A 243 14.72 -3.01 18.21
C PHE A 243 15.12 -3.62 19.55
N THR A 244 14.57 -4.80 19.86
CA THR A 244 14.96 -5.58 21.04
C THR A 244 16.34 -6.20 20.86
N SER A 245 17.12 -6.34 21.93
CA SER A 245 18.38 -7.08 21.96
C SER A 245 18.17 -8.60 22.11
N ASP A 246 16.98 -9.02 22.59
CA ASP A 246 16.57 -10.43 22.59
C ASP A 246 16.18 -10.89 21.18
N TYR A 247 17.07 -11.68 20.56
CA TYR A 247 16.86 -12.24 19.23
C TYR A 247 15.63 -13.16 19.13
N LYS A 248 15.27 -13.91 20.19
CA LYS A 248 14.08 -14.77 20.18
C LYS A 248 12.82 -13.92 20.13
N LEU A 249 12.79 -12.84 20.91
CA LEU A 249 11.69 -11.89 20.89
C LEU A 249 11.59 -11.18 19.53
N PHE A 250 12.72 -10.78 18.94
CA PHE A 250 12.77 -10.24 17.58
C PHE A 250 12.11 -11.19 16.58
N LEU A 251 12.46 -12.47 16.60
CA LEU A 251 11.87 -13.48 15.70
C LEU A 251 10.37 -13.66 15.93
N GLN A 252 9.90 -13.66 17.18
CA GLN A 252 8.47 -13.77 17.48
C GLN A 252 7.67 -12.60 16.92
N LEU A 253 8.16 -11.37 17.07
CA LEU A 253 7.52 -10.20 16.47
C LEU A 253 7.61 -10.26 14.93
N ALA A 254 8.74 -10.66 14.37
CA ALA A 254 8.88 -10.82 12.93
C ALA A 254 7.90 -11.85 12.34
N GLU A 255 7.66 -12.97 13.03
CA GLU A 255 6.69 -14.00 12.61
C GLU A 255 5.24 -13.46 12.66
N LEU A 256 4.88 -12.73 13.71
CA LEU A 256 3.56 -12.07 13.77
C LEU A 256 3.41 -10.97 12.71
N GLY A 257 4.49 -10.23 12.45
CA GLY A 257 4.55 -9.23 11.40
C GLY A 257 4.43 -9.82 9.99
N GLU A 258 5.01 -10.98 9.76
CA GLU A 258 4.83 -11.74 8.53
C GLU A 258 3.37 -12.17 8.39
N GLY A 259 2.77 -12.70 9.48
CA GLY A 259 1.34 -13.03 9.53
C GLY A 259 0.46 -11.84 9.13
N LEU A 260 0.71 -10.66 9.71
CA LEU A 260 0.03 -9.41 9.35
C LEU A 260 0.24 -9.05 7.87
N ALA A 261 1.48 -9.14 7.37
CA ALA A 261 1.78 -8.85 5.97
C ALA A 261 1.02 -9.79 5.03
N GLN A 262 0.99 -11.08 5.31
CA GLN A 262 0.25 -12.06 4.51
C GLN A 262 -1.26 -11.81 4.54
N LEU A 263 -1.81 -11.37 5.68
CA LEU A 263 -3.22 -10.99 5.81
C LEU A 263 -3.53 -9.75 4.96
N HIS A 264 -2.73 -8.68 5.05
CA HIS A 264 -2.98 -7.43 4.32
C HIS A 264 -2.65 -7.49 2.82
N LEU A 265 -1.77 -8.41 2.42
CA LEU A 265 -1.58 -8.77 1.00
C LEU A 265 -2.67 -9.74 0.49
N LEU A 266 -3.61 -10.16 1.34
CA LEU A 266 -4.66 -11.14 1.05
C LEU A 266 -4.12 -12.50 0.55
N LYS A 267 -2.91 -12.88 0.99
CA LYS A 267 -2.18 -14.11 0.61
C LYS A 267 -2.20 -15.20 1.69
N ALA A 268 -2.64 -14.87 2.91
CA ALA A 268 -2.72 -15.82 4.01
C ALA A 268 -3.64 -17.00 3.65
N LYS A 269 -3.15 -18.23 3.86
CA LYS A 269 -3.90 -19.48 3.54
C LYS A 269 -5.24 -19.57 4.28
N THR A 270 -5.33 -18.99 5.47
CA THR A 270 -6.56 -18.92 6.27
C THR A 270 -7.68 -18.17 5.54
N LEU A 271 -7.36 -17.22 4.66
CA LEU A 271 -8.33 -16.45 3.87
C LEU A 271 -8.96 -17.24 2.73
N ASN A 272 -8.47 -18.45 2.43
CA ASN A 272 -9.13 -19.34 1.46
C ASN A 272 -10.47 -19.88 1.98
N LYS A 273 -10.68 -19.83 3.31
CA LYS A 273 -11.95 -20.14 3.96
C LYS A 273 -12.33 -18.96 4.86
N PRO A 274 -12.82 -17.84 4.28
CA PRO A 274 -13.15 -16.65 5.04
C PRO A 274 -14.25 -16.96 6.06
N ILE A 275 -14.16 -16.31 7.24
CA ILE A 275 -15.17 -16.44 8.29
C ILE A 275 -16.45 -15.67 7.92
N VAL A 276 -16.30 -14.59 7.15
CA VAL A 276 -17.40 -13.78 6.62
C VAL A 276 -18.02 -14.46 5.41
N LYS A 277 -19.36 -14.46 5.36
CA LYS A 277 -20.12 -15.09 4.28
C LYS A 277 -21.03 -14.09 3.61
N TYR A 278 -21.05 -14.10 2.28
CA TYR A 278 -22.00 -13.33 1.50
C TYR A 278 -23.30 -14.11 1.33
N LYS A 279 -24.43 -13.50 1.70
CA LYS A 279 -25.75 -14.14 1.79
C LYS A 279 -26.85 -13.21 1.27
N GLY A 280 -28.04 -13.79 1.09
CA GLY A 280 -29.24 -13.10 0.66
C GLY A 280 -29.62 -13.42 -0.79
N ASN A 281 -30.87 -13.11 -1.13
CA ASN A 281 -31.48 -13.37 -2.44
C ASN A 281 -31.74 -12.04 -3.16
N GLY A 282 -31.62 -12.02 -4.49
CA GLY A 282 -31.85 -10.81 -5.31
C GLY A 282 -30.58 -10.33 -6.00
N GLU A 283 -30.62 -9.08 -6.48
CA GLU A 283 -29.54 -8.47 -7.24
C GLU A 283 -28.35 -8.09 -6.36
N ASP A 284 -27.15 -8.18 -6.93
CA ASP A 284 -25.88 -7.85 -6.27
C ASP A 284 -25.50 -6.37 -6.44
N LEU A 285 -26.47 -5.49 -6.74
CA LEU A 285 -26.28 -4.05 -6.85
C LEU A 285 -25.98 -3.44 -5.48
N ILE A 286 -24.89 -2.66 -5.39
CA ILE A 286 -24.52 -1.95 -4.17
C ILE A 286 -25.26 -0.60 -4.15
N GLU A 287 -26.19 -0.43 -3.22
CA GLU A 287 -27.05 0.75 -3.16
C GLU A 287 -26.71 1.63 -1.96
N LYS A 288 -27.11 1.20 -0.77
CA LYS A 288 -26.87 1.91 0.47
C LYS A 288 -26.31 0.93 1.50
N PRO A 289 -24.96 0.86 1.60
CA PRO A 289 -24.33 0.05 2.61
C PRO A 289 -24.83 0.43 4.01
N ARG A 290 -25.21 -0.57 4.81
CA ARG A 290 -25.71 -0.37 6.18
C ARG A 290 -25.20 -1.47 7.08
N TYR A 291 -24.66 -1.10 8.24
CA TYR A 291 -24.30 -2.05 9.28
C TYR A 291 -25.46 -2.28 10.24
N ASP A 292 -25.68 -3.55 10.56
CA ASP A 292 -26.61 -4.06 11.55
C ASP A 292 -25.77 -4.71 12.66
N GLU A 293 -25.55 -3.94 13.72
CA GLU A 293 -24.68 -4.29 14.83
C GLU A 293 -25.22 -5.48 15.62
N ASP A 294 -26.53 -5.51 15.88
CA ASP A 294 -27.21 -6.56 16.63
C ASP A 294 -27.02 -7.95 16.00
N ASN A 295 -26.99 -7.99 14.66
CA ASN A 295 -26.82 -9.24 13.92
C ASN A 295 -25.40 -9.42 13.35
N THR A 296 -24.48 -8.49 13.56
CA THR A 296 -23.12 -8.50 12.99
C THR A 296 -23.10 -8.60 11.45
N ARG A 297 -23.99 -7.85 10.79
CA ARG A 297 -24.22 -7.92 9.33
C ARG A 297 -23.96 -6.59 8.63
N VAL A 298 -23.36 -6.64 7.45
CA VAL A 298 -23.22 -5.49 6.55
C VAL A 298 -24.09 -5.72 5.32
N PHE A 299 -25.17 -4.98 5.19
CA PHE A 299 -26.02 -4.97 4.01
C PHE A 299 -25.38 -4.14 2.89
N ILE A 300 -25.47 -4.61 1.64
CA ILE A 300 -25.14 -3.79 0.45
C ILE A 300 -26.41 -3.17 -0.18
N ASN A 301 -27.55 -3.82 0.05
CA ASN A 301 -28.91 -3.41 -0.30
C ASN A 301 -29.89 -4.09 0.67
N ASP A 302 -31.20 -3.95 0.48
CA ASP A 302 -32.20 -4.45 1.45
C ASP A 302 -32.20 -5.98 1.63
N LYS A 303 -31.63 -6.75 0.69
CA LYS A 303 -31.73 -8.22 0.68
C LYS A 303 -30.37 -8.91 0.82
N LYS A 304 -29.31 -8.35 0.23
CA LYS A 304 -27.95 -8.92 0.21
C LYS A 304 -27.08 -8.34 1.30
N HIS A 305 -26.36 -9.21 1.99
CA HIS A 305 -25.50 -8.83 3.10
C HIS A 305 -24.30 -9.76 3.29
N PHE A 306 -23.30 -9.25 3.98
CA PHE A 306 -22.18 -10.01 4.54
C PHE A 306 -22.46 -10.29 6.01
N ASP A 307 -22.35 -11.57 6.39
CA ASP A 307 -22.65 -12.09 7.72
C ASP A 307 -21.36 -12.44 8.47
N GLY A 308 -21.32 -12.14 9.78
CA GLY A 308 -20.17 -12.43 10.64
C GLY A 308 -19.12 -11.32 10.72
N ILE A 309 -19.51 -10.06 10.49
CA ILE A 309 -18.63 -8.89 10.64
C ILE A 309 -18.87 -8.27 12.01
N THR A 310 -17.92 -8.45 12.93
CA THR A 310 -18.01 -7.90 14.29
C THR A 310 -17.97 -6.37 14.31
N PRO A 311 -18.46 -5.71 15.38
CA PRO A 311 -18.40 -4.25 15.47
C PRO A 311 -16.96 -3.73 15.45
N GLU A 312 -16.03 -4.46 16.07
CA GLU A 312 -14.59 -4.17 16.03
C GLU A 312 -14.03 -4.20 14.60
N ALA A 313 -14.40 -5.21 13.81
CA ALA A 313 -13.95 -5.33 12.42
C ALA A 313 -14.61 -4.29 11.50
N TRP A 314 -15.89 -3.97 11.74
CA TRP A 314 -16.60 -2.93 10.99
C TRP A 314 -15.97 -1.55 11.20
N ASN A 315 -15.65 -1.21 12.44
CA ASN A 315 -15.06 0.08 12.83
C ASN A 315 -13.52 0.12 12.70
N TYR A 316 -12.90 -0.89 12.06
CA TYR A 316 -11.46 -0.94 11.93
C TYR A 316 -10.95 0.07 10.90
N HIS A 317 -9.98 0.88 11.31
CA HIS A 317 -9.39 1.94 10.48
C HIS A 317 -7.95 1.65 10.10
N ILE A 318 -7.63 1.88 8.83
CA ILE A 318 -6.26 1.94 8.32
C ILE A 318 -6.15 3.20 7.47
N GLY A 319 -5.11 3.99 7.69
CA GLY A 319 -4.88 5.19 6.88
C GLY A 319 -6.00 6.23 6.99
N GLY A 320 -6.69 6.32 8.13
CA GLY A 320 -7.86 7.19 8.31
C GLY A 320 -9.15 6.74 7.60
N TYR A 321 -9.17 5.57 6.95
CA TYR A 321 -10.40 5.02 6.36
C TYR A 321 -10.95 3.88 7.19
N GLN A 322 -12.27 3.91 7.46
CA GLN A 322 -13.01 2.72 7.87
C GLN A 322 -13.05 1.74 6.69
N VAL A 323 -12.20 0.72 6.72
CA VAL A 323 -11.80 -0.01 5.51
C VAL A 323 -12.99 -0.69 4.81
N LEU A 324 -13.82 -1.38 5.59
CA LEU A 324 -14.97 -2.13 5.08
C LEU A 324 -16.07 -1.21 4.53
N GLU A 325 -16.39 -0.15 5.25
CA GLU A 325 -17.38 0.83 4.79
C GLU A 325 -16.90 1.54 3.51
N LYS A 326 -15.66 2.03 3.51
CA LYS A 326 -15.05 2.76 2.39
C LYS A 326 -15.06 1.92 1.11
N TYR A 327 -14.73 0.63 1.20
CA TYR A 327 -14.73 -0.29 0.06
C TYR A 327 -16.11 -0.37 -0.63
N LEU A 328 -17.19 -0.48 0.14
CA LEU A 328 -18.56 -0.55 -0.38
C LEU A 328 -19.04 0.81 -0.89
N LYS A 329 -18.75 1.88 -0.15
CA LYS A 329 -19.14 3.25 -0.52
C LYS A 329 -18.59 3.66 -1.88
N ASP A 330 -17.35 3.32 -2.17
CA ASP A 330 -16.70 3.64 -3.45
C ASP A 330 -17.23 2.81 -4.63
N ARG A 331 -17.98 1.74 -4.35
CA ARG A 331 -18.60 0.88 -5.34
C ARG A 331 -20.12 1.07 -5.43
N LYS A 332 -20.66 2.10 -4.78
CA LYS A 332 -22.09 2.44 -4.88
C LYS A 332 -22.51 2.62 -6.33
N GLY A 333 -23.63 2.01 -6.72
CA GLY A 333 -24.16 1.99 -8.08
C GLY A 333 -23.51 0.94 -8.99
N ARG A 334 -22.54 0.17 -8.50
CA ARG A 334 -21.92 -0.95 -9.23
C ARG A 334 -22.47 -2.29 -8.73
N GLN A 335 -22.40 -3.30 -9.59
CA GLN A 335 -22.65 -4.68 -9.20
C GLN A 335 -21.47 -5.19 -8.34
N MET A 336 -21.77 -5.94 -7.28
CA MET A 336 -20.80 -6.64 -6.47
C MET A 336 -20.30 -7.88 -7.24
N THR A 337 -19.35 -7.68 -8.13
CA THR A 337 -18.79 -8.73 -8.99
C THR A 337 -17.87 -9.69 -8.24
N ASP A 338 -17.23 -9.24 -7.16
CA ASP A 338 -16.29 -10.05 -6.36
C ASP A 338 -16.58 -9.93 -4.85
N PRO A 339 -17.66 -10.58 -4.37
CA PRO A 339 -17.95 -10.65 -2.93
C PRO A 339 -16.89 -11.46 -2.17
N ALA A 340 -16.16 -12.36 -2.84
CA ALA A 340 -15.15 -13.20 -2.20
C ALA A 340 -13.97 -12.36 -1.68
N THR A 341 -13.52 -11.36 -2.45
CA THR A 341 -12.47 -10.44 -2.00
C THR A 341 -12.93 -9.62 -0.78
N TYR A 342 -14.17 -9.14 -0.75
CA TYR A 342 -14.68 -8.43 0.44
C TYR A 342 -14.71 -9.34 1.68
N CYS A 343 -15.16 -10.59 1.54
CA CYS A 343 -15.11 -11.58 2.62
C CYS A 343 -13.67 -11.82 3.12
N LYS A 344 -12.69 -11.87 2.21
CA LYS A 344 -11.27 -12.01 2.57
C LYS A 344 -10.76 -10.79 3.32
N ILE A 345 -11.08 -9.58 2.87
CA ILE A 345 -10.68 -8.33 3.55
C ILE A 345 -11.24 -8.29 4.97
N ALA A 346 -12.53 -8.57 5.15
CA ALA A 346 -13.15 -8.57 6.47
C ALA A 346 -12.57 -9.66 7.39
N SER A 347 -12.30 -10.85 6.85
CA SER A 347 -11.64 -11.93 7.60
C SER A 347 -10.19 -11.59 7.95
N ALA A 348 -9.48 -10.87 7.07
CA ALA A 348 -8.12 -10.41 7.32
C ALA A 348 -8.09 -9.38 8.45
N ILE A 349 -9.02 -8.43 8.46
CA ILE A 349 -9.17 -7.45 9.55
C ILE A 349 -9.44 -8.15 10.89
N ALA A 350 -10.38 -9.11 10.92
CA ALA A 350 -10.66 -9.87 12.13
C ALA A 350 -9.41 -10.61 12.66
N ALA A 351 -8.66 -11.27 11.78
CA ALA A 351 -7.41 -11.93 12.15
C ALA A 351 -6.31 -10.95 12.57
N THR A 352 -6.24 -9.77 11.96
CA THR A 352 -5.32 -8.68 12.34
C THR A 352 -5.58 -8.25 13.77
N ILE A 353 -6.84 -8.02 14.16
CA ILE A 353 -7.23 -7.68 15.53
C ILE A 353 -6.71 -8.72 16.54
N GLU A 354 -6.83 -10.01 16.23
CA GLU A 354 -6.31 -11.09 17.08
C GLU A 354 -4.77 -11.10 17.18
N ILE A 355 -4.06 -10.75 16.11
CA ILE A 355 -2.60 -10.58 16.17
C ILE A 355 -2.23 -9.35 17.02
N GLN A 356 -2.95 -8.23 16.89
CA GLN A 356 -2.70 -7.05 17.71
C GLN A 356 -2.85 -7.35 19.21
N LYS A 357 -3.85 -8.14 19.61
CA LYS A 357 -4.01 -8.61 20.99
C LYS A 357 -2.80 -9.39 21.50
N LYS A 358 -2.15 -10.21 20.65
CA LYS A 358 -0.92 -10.95 20.99
C LYS A 358 0.29 -10.01 21.10
N LEU A 359 0.36 -9.01 20.23
CA LEU A 359 1.48 -8.05 20.19
C LEU A 359 1.56 -7.18 21.45
N VAL A 360 0.43 -6.88 22.11
CA VAL A 360 0.40 -6.11 23.38
C VAL A 360 1.41 -6.67 24.39
N ARG A 361 1.32 -7.97 24.71
CA ARG A 361 2.18 -8.63 25.71
C ARG A 361 3.63 -8.80 25.27
N LEU A 362 3.87 -8.86 23.96
CA LEU A 362 5.22 -9.02 23.43
C LEU A 362 5.95 -7.69 23.35
N PHE A 363 5.23 -6.60 23.06
CA PHE A 363 5.83 -5.28 22.95
C PHE A 363 6.32 -4.77 24.30
N GLU A 364 5.61 -5.02 25.40
CA GLU A 364 6.08 -4.70 26.76
C GLU A 364 7.49 -5.25 27.04
N LYS A 365 7.77 -6.49 26.60
CA LYS A 365 9.09 -7.12 26.74
C LYS A 365 10.17 -6.52 25.83
N VAL A 366 9.78 -5.96 24.68
CA VAL A 366 10.71 -5.25 23.79
C VAL A 366 11.28 -4.04 24.52
N GLU A 367 10.44 -3.36 25.31
CA GLU A 367 10.84 -2.14 26.02
C GLU A 367 11.86 -2.38 27.14
N GLU A 368 11.82 -3.58 27.74
CA GLU A 368 12.78 -3.99 28.76
C GLU A 368 14.19 -4.20 28.19
N ASN A 369 14.31 -4.44 26.88
CA ASN A 369 15.54 -4.93 26.25
C ASN A 369 15.88 -4.18 24.95
N ILE A 370 15.64 -2.87 24.86
CA ILE A 370 15.93 -2.11 23.64
C ILE A 370 17.45 -2.07 23.38
N ILE A 371 17.86 -2.20 22.12
CA ILE A 371 19.24 -1.95 21.67
C ILE A 371 19.48 -0.45 21.69
N ASP A 372 20.52 -0.03 22.40
CA ASP A 372 20.95 1.38 22.53
C ASP A 372 21.48 2.00 21.23
#